data_AF-A0A954Z833-F1
#
_entry.id   AF-A0A954Z833-F1
#
_cell.length_a   1.000
_cell.length_b   1.000
_cell.length_c   1.000
_cell.angle_alpha   90.00
_cell.angle_beta   90.00
_cell.angle_gamma   90.00
#
_symmetry.space_group_name_H-M   'P 1'
#
loop_
_entity.id
_entity.type
_entity.pdbx_description
1 polymer ?
#
loop_
_entity_poly.entity_id
_entity_poly.type
_entity_poly.pdbx_seq_one_letter_code
_entity_poly.pdbx_strand_id
1 'polypeptide(L)'
;MSRSSFLARKTLGQPNYFLIALAAAFLVALVPRGARRALESNTNKAEDWLPASYDEAKDLRWFRDHFVGEQFALISWDGCTLGNDEKLKQLARRLTPTPEMVEAAGQVSGLPEKYEQRRQWYKRVVTGPDVLEQLTEVISYGEAVKRLEGALVGPLPRDEQGESLGNQQRITCGIIYLTTEATRDNKTMRAAIEGIRKVAVDECAIAGDAIHMGGPPVDNITIDIEGEKTLIRLASLAGIVGVSLSYWCFRSFKLTSIVFAVGVISAGM
;
A
#
# COMPACT_ATOMS: atom_id res chain seq x y z
N MET A 1 23.52 35.84 52.07
CA MET A 1 22.47 34.83 51.83
C MET A 1 22.68 34.22 50.45
N SER A 2 23.12 32.96 50.37
CA SER A 2 23.23 32.28 49.07
C SER A 2 21.81 32.01 48.54
N ARG A 3 21.47 32.58 47.38
CA ARG A 3 20.19 32.28 46.73
C ARG A 3 20.21 30.81 46.35
N SER A 4 19.16 30.07 46.72
CA SER A 4 18.98 28.70 46.27
C SER A 4 18.95 28.66 44.74
N SER A 5 19.75 27.76 44.17
CA SER A 5 19.79 27.49 42.74
C SER A 5 18.39 27.20 42.22
N PHE A 6 18.08 27.69 41.01
CA PHE A 6 16.78 27.46 40.36
C PHE A 6 16.37 25.99 40.37
N LEU A 7 17.32 25.07 40.18
CA LEU A 7 17.10 23.62 40.18
C LEU A 7 16.65 23.09 41.55
N ALA A 8 17.09 23.73 42.64
CA ALA A 8 16.76 23.34 44.01
C ALA A 8 15.49 24.01 44.55
N ARG A 9 14.91 24.97 43.82
CA ARG A 9 13.63 25.59 44.20
C ARG A 9 12.51 24.58 44.02
N LYS A 10 11.50 24.68 44.88
CA LYS A 10 10.30 23.83 44.81
C LYS A 10 9.20 24.56 44.06
N THR A 11 8.64 23.89 43.06
CA THR A 11 7.42 24.29 42.35
C THR A 11 6.44 23.13 42.47
N LEU A 12 5.16 23.40 42.77
CA LEU A 12 4.13 22.35 42.99
C LEU A 12 4.53 21.29 44.04
N GLY A 13 5.27 21.70 45.08
CA GLY A 13 5.71 20.80 46.16
C GLY A 13 6.92 19.91 45.83
N GLN A 14 7.40 19.88 44.58
CA GLN A 14 8.54 19.08 44.13
C GLN A 14 9.72 19.98 43.70
N PRO A 15 10.96 19.52 43.77
CA PRO A 15 12.11 20.30 43.31
C PRO A 15 12.14 20.41 41.78
N ASN A 16 12.58 21.56 41.27
CA ASN A 16 12.57 21.85 39.82
C ASN A 16 13.42 20.89 38.99
N TYR A 17 14.54 20.38 39.52
CA TYR A 17 15.33 19.36 38.81
C TYR A 17 14.52 18.09 38.54
N PHE A 18 13.65 17.69 39.48
CA PHE A 18 12.82 16.50 39.35
C PHE A 18 11.72 16.73 38.31
N LEU A 19 11.08 17.90 38.34
CA LEU A 19 10.07 18.29 37.34
C LEU A 19 10.68 18.36 35.92
N ILE A 20 11.89 18.91 35.78
CA ILE A 20 12.60 18.95 34.49
C ILE A 20 12.97 17.55 34.03
N ALA A 21 13.48 16.69 34.93
CA ALA A 21 13.79 15.30 34.60
C ALA A 21 12.53 14.52 34.18
N LEU A 22 11.41 14.73 34.85
CA LEU A 22 10.12 14.14 34.52
C LEU A 22 9.63 14.61 33.14
N ALA A 23 9.71 15.92 32.87
CA ALA A 23 9.34 16.49 31.58
C ALA A 23 10.26 15.97 30.45
N ALA A 24 11.56 15.89 30.69
CA ALA A 24 12.52 15.33 29.74
C ALA A 24 12.25 13.84 29.48
N ALA A 25 12.00 13.04 30.53
CA ALA A 25 11.64 11.63 30.37
C ALA A 25 10.33 11.45 29.59
N PHE A 26 9.34 12.31 29.83
CA PHE A 26 8.07 12.32 29.08
C PHE A 26 8.29 12.64 27.59
N LEU A 27 9.10 13.65 27.27
CA LEU A 27 9.43 13.99 25.89
C LEU A 27 10.20 12.87 25.19
N VAL A 28 11.18 12.26 25.87
CA VAL A 28 11.94 11.11 25.34
C VAL A 28 11.02 9.92 25.05
N ALA A 29 9.99 9.69 25.88
CA ALA A 29 9.02 8.63 25.65
C ALA A 29 8.18 8.83 24.36
N LEU A 30 8.05 10.07 23.86
CA LEU A 30 7.34 10.37 22.62
C LEU A 30 8.21 10.18 21.37
N VAL A 31 9.53 10.17 21.50
CA VAL A 31 10.48 10.08 20.38
C VAL A 31 10.28 8.82 19.52
N PRO A 32 10.12 7.60 20.07
CA PRO A 32 9.86 6.42 19.25
C PRO A 32 8.59 6.54 18.41
N ARG A 33 7.57 7.22 18.95
CA ARG A 33 6.30 7.45 18.24
C ARG A 33 6.47 8.48 17.12
N GLY A 34 7.24 9.54 17.35
CA GLY A 34 7.61 10.53 16.32
C GLY A 34 8.39 9.89 15.18
N ALA A 35 9.45 9.15 15.51
CA ALA A 35 10.26 8.41 14.54
C ALA A 35 9.41 7.42 13.72
N ARG A 36 8.55 6.65 14.37
CA ARG A 36 7.65 5.72 13.67
C ARG A 36 6.70 6.46 12.72
N ARG A 37 6.10 7.57 13.15
CA ARG A 37 5.22 8.36 12.29
C ARG A 37 5.95 8.97 11.10
N ALA A 38 7.17 9.46 11.29
CA ALA A 38 7.99 9.99 10.21
C ALA A 38 8.27 8.91 9.15
N LEU A 39 8.60 7.69 9.58
CA LEU A 39 8.79 6.53 8.70
C LEU A 39 7.49 6.15 7.96
N GLU A 40 6.37 6.04 8.68
CA GLU A 40 5.06 5.69 8.11
C GLU A 40 4.50 6.79 7.18
N SER A 41 4.93 8.05 7.36
CA SER A 41 4.48 9.17 6.52
C SER A 41 5.27 9.34 5.23
N ASN A 42 6.32 8.54 5.02
CA ASN A 42 7.10 8.61 3.80
C ASN A 42 6.27 8.09 2.62
N THR A 43 6.03 8.95 1.63
CA THR A 43 5.24 8.62 0.45
C THR A 43 6.10 8.78 -0.79
N ASN A 44 6.24 7.73 -1.59
CA ASN A 44 6.98 7.80 -2.86
C ASN A 44 6.00 7.86 -4.04
N LYS A 45 5.43 9.04 -4.27
CA LYS A 45 4.60 9.32 -5.44
C LYS A 45 5.47 9.92 -6.53
N ALA A 46 5.64 9.20 -7.64
CA ALA A 46 6.47 9.66 -8.74
C ALA A 46 6.02 11.02 -9.30
N GLU A 47 4.73 11.32 -9.19
CA GLU A 47 4.15 12.59 -9.66
C GLU A 47 4.61 13.80 -8.85
N ASP A 48 4.98 13.59 -7.58
CA ASP A 48 5.42 14.65 -6.67
C ASP A 48 6.94 14.89 -6.74
N TRP A 49 7.64 14.21 -7.65
CA TRP A 49 9.10 14.37 -7.81
C TRP A 49 9.48 15.72 -8.44
N LEU A 50 8.57 16.34 -9.19
CA LEU A 50 8.78 17.67 -9.78
C LEU A 50 8.18 18.75 -8.87
N PRO A 51 8.86 19.89 -8.68
CA PRO A 51 8.30 21.02 -7.93
C PRO A 51 6.98 21.49 -8.55
N ALA A 52 5.98 21.75 -7.70
CA ALA A 52 4.66 22.19 -8.15
C ALA A 52 4.65 23.53 -8.90
N SER A 53 5.75 24.29 -8.87
CA SER A 53 5.90 25.54 -9.61
C SER A 53 6.24 25.32 -11.09
N TYR A 54 6.73 24.14 -11.47
CA TYR A 54 7.17 23.83 -12.82
C TYR A 54 5.97 23.77 -13.77
N ASP A 55 6.17 24.19 -15.00
CA ASP A 55 5.09 24.22 -15.99
C ASP A 55 4.66 22.79 -16.36
N GLU A 56 5.60 21.84 -16.43
CA GLU A 56 5.32 20.42 -16.62
C GLU A 56 4.44 19.84 -15.51
N ALA A 57 4.64 20.28 -14.26
CA ALA A 57 3.83 19.85 -13.12
C ALA A 57 2.42 20.48 -13.12
N LYS A 58 2.25 21.65 -13.75
CA LYS A 58 0.92 22.25 -13.97
C LYS A 58 0.20 21.54 -15.10
N ASP A 59 0.88 21.27 -16.21
CA ASP A 59 0.33 20.55 -17.37
C ASP A 59 -0.09 19.14 -16.98
N LEU A 60 0.73 18.42 -16.21
CA LEU A 60 0.38 17.09 -15.72
C LEU A 60 -0.86 17.12 -14.81
N ARG A 61 -0.97 18.10 -13.90
CA ARG A 61 -2.15 18.26 -13.05
C ARG A 61 -3.40 18.59 -13.86
N TRP A 62 -3.30 19.56 -14.77
CA TRP A 62 -4.39 19.90 -15.67
C TRP A 62 -4.84 18.68 -16.48
N PHE A 63 -3.90 17.94 -17.06
CA PHE A 63 -4.20 16.73 -17.81
C PHE A 63 -4.89 15.68 -16.93
N ARG A 64 -4.44 15.52 -15.67
CA ARG A 64 -5.07 14.59 -14.72
C ARG A 64 -6.50 14.97 -14.39
N ASP A 65 -6.73 16.25 -14.12
CA ASP A 65 -8.05 16.76 -13.75
C ASP A 65 -9.07 16.64 -14.89
N HIS A 66 -8.61 16.57 -16.15
CA HIS A 66 -9.48 16.53 -17.34
C HIS A 66 -9.54 15.16 -18.03
N PHE A 67 -8.47 14.36 -17.97
CA PHE A 67 -8.32 13.14 -18.78
C PHE A 67 -7.92 11.90 -18.01
N VAL A 68 -7.19 12.02 -16.89
CA VAL A 68 -6.76 10.82 -16.17
C VAL A 68 -7.93 10.22 -15.42
N GLY A 69 -8.33 9.05 -15.90
CA GLY A 69 -9.39 8.26 -15.31
C GLY A 69 -9.02 7.65 -13.96
N GLU A 70 -9.96 6.86 -13.47
CA GLU A 70 -9.86 6.04 -12.26
C GLU A 70 -8.52 5.30 -12.18
N GLN A 71 -7.86 5.39 -11.02
CA GLN A 71 -6.72 4.54 -10.68
C GLN A 71 -7.17 3.08 -10.68
N PHE A 72 -6.32 2.17 -11.13
CA PHE A 72 -6.69 0.75 -11.22
C PHE A 72 -5.56 -0.17 -10.77
N ALA A 73 -5.95 -1.33 -10.25
CA ALA A 73 -5.07 -2.47 -10.01
C ALA A 73 -5.43 -3.59 -10.99
N LEU A 74 -4.43 -4.20 -11.59
CA LEU A 74 -4.56 -5.41 -12.38
C LEU A 74 -4.26 -6.62 -11.49
N ILE A 75 -5.06 -7.68 -11.60
CA ILE A 75 -4.82 -8.95 -10.92
C ILE A 75 -4.87 -10.11 -11.90
N SER A 76 -3.93 -11.03 -11.75
CA SER A 76 -3.92 -12.35 -12.35
C SER A 76 -3.23 -13.32 -11.39
N TRP A 77 -3.21 -14.61 -11.70
CA TRP A 77 -2.49 -15.61 -10.91
C TRP A 77 -2.10 -16.81 -11.77
N ASP A 78 -1.23 -17.66 -11.25
CA ASP A 78 -0.86 -18.90 -11.94
C ASP A 78 -2.09 -19.80 -12.15
N GLY A 79 -2.49 -20.00 -13.40
CA GLY A 79 -3.71 -20.71 -13.77
C GLY A 79 -4.96 -19.84 -13.96
N CYS A 80 -4.83 -18.50 -13.89
CA CYS A 80 -5.88 -17.56 -14.30
C CYS A 80 -6.00 -17.56 -15.84
N THR A 81 -6.92 -18.37 -16.37
CA THR A 81 -7.06 -18.62 -17.82
C THR A 81 -8.50 -18.41 -18.28
N LEU A 82 -8.70 -18.23 -19.58
CA LEU A 82 -10.04 -18.08 -20.18
C LEU A 82 -10.96 -19.28 -19.91
N GLY A 83 -10.42 -20.49 -19.79
CA GLY A 83 -11.18 -21.71 -19.49
C GLY A 83 -11.44 -21.96 -18.01
N ASN A 84 -10.85 -21.17 -17.12
CA ASN A 84 -11.03 -21.28 -15.66
C ASN A 84 -11.20 -19.91 -15.03
N ASP A 85 -12.28 -19.23 -15.42
CA ASP A 85 -12.61 -17.86 -15.03
C ASP A 85 -13.54 -17.77 -13.81
N GLU A 86 -14.05 -18.88 -13.29
CA GLU A 86 -14.98 -18.92 -12.16
C GLU A 86 -14.45 -18.18 -10.92
N LYS A 87 -13.17 -18.39 -10.57
CA LYS A 87 -12.55 -17.67 -9.44
C LYS A 87 -12.42 -16.17 -9.71
N LEU A 88 -12.20 -15.78 -10.98
CA LEU A 88 -12.10 -14.37 -11.37
C LEU A 88 -13.46 -13.67 -11.30
N LYS A 89 -14.51 -14.34 -11.79
CA LYS A 89 -15.91 -13.90 -11.67
C LYS A 89 -16.33 -13.79 -10.20
N GLN A 90 -15.96 -14.77 -9.37
CA GLN A 90 -16.21 -14.72 -7.93
C GLN A 90 -15.50 -13.54 -7.27
N LEU A 91 -14.21 -13.32 -7.58
CA LEU A 91 -13.45 -12.18 -7.06
C LEU A 91 -14.10 -10.85 -7.43
N ALA A 92 -14.46 -10.67 -8.71
CA ALA A 92 -15.16 -9.48 -9.18
C ALA A 92 -16.45 -9.22 -8.37
N ARG A 93 -17.30 -10.24 -8.21
CA ARG A 93 -18.55 -10.16 -7.42
C ARG A 93 -18.31 -9.83 -5.95
N ARG A 94 -17.25 -10.37 -5.35
CA ARG A 94 -16.92 -10.13 -3.94
C ARG A 94 -16.39 -8.73 -3.70
N LEU A 95 -15.60 -8.18 -4.63
CA LEU A 95 -15.05 -6.83 -4.54
C LEU A 95 -16.12 -5.75 -4.78
N THR A 96 -17.05 -5.99 -5.71
CA THR A 96 -18.17 -5.08 -5.99
C THR A 96 -19.50 -5.76 -5.66
N PRO A 97 -19.85 -5.87 -4.37
CA PRO A 97 -21.07 -6.57 -3.93
C PRO A 97 -22.32 -5.82 -4.38
N THR A 98 -23.27 -6.54 -4.98
CA THR A 98 -24.58 -5.98 -5.36
C THR A 98 -25.41 -5.56 -4.13
N PRO A 99 -26.40 -4.67 -4.29
CA PRO A 99 -27.35 -4.31 -3.23
C PRO A 99 -27.93 -5.52 -2.50
N GLU A 100 -28.36 -6.53 -3.26
CA GLU A 100 -28.93 -7.78 -2.74
C GLU A 100 -27.95 -8.55 -1.85
N MET A 101 -26.68 -8.64 -2.24
CA MET A 101 -25.64 -9.30 -1.43
C MET A 101 -25.40 -8.59 -0.11
N VAL A 102 -25.52 -7.25 -0.10
CA VAL A 102 -25.36 -6.44 1.11
C VAL A 102 -26.57 -6.55 2.02
N GLU A 103 -27.78 -6.57 1.47
CA GLU A 103 -29.01 -6.79 2.23
C GLU A 103 -29.05 -8.19 2.87
N ALA A 104 -28.68 -9.23 2.11
CA ALA A 104 -28.57 -10.59 2.63
C ALA A 104 -27.51 -10.71 3.75
N ALA A 105 -26.42 -9.94 3.64
CA ALA A 105 -25.37 -9.87 4.65
C ALA A 105 -25.74 -9.01 5.88
N GLY A 106 -26.69 -8.09 5.74
CA GLY A 106 -27.27 -7.25 6.80
C GLY A 106 -27.81 -8.04 8.00
N GLN A 107 -28.11 -9.31 7.79
CA GLN A 107 -28.63 -10.21 8.82
C GLN A 107 -27.53 -10.84 9.70
N VAL A 108 -26.26 -10.69 9.34
CA VAL A 108 -25.12 -11.28 10.05
C VAL A 108 -24.16 -10.17 10.52
N SER A 109 -23.92 -10.11 11.83
CA SER A 109 -23.10 -9.08 12.47
C SER A 109 -21.70 -8.94 11.83
N GLY A 110 -21.27 -7.72 11.52
CA GLY A 110 -19.94 -7.39 11.01
C GLY A 110 -19.72 -7.54 9.49
N LEU A 111 -20.60 -8.24 8.77
CA LEU A 111 -20.54 -8.26 7.29
C LEU A 111 -20.96 -6.92 6.62
N PRO A 112 -21.89 -6.12 7.16
CA PRO A 112 -22.29 -4.86 6.53
C PRO A 112 -21.14 -3.86 6.36
N GLU A 113 -20.35 -3.66 7.42
CA GLU A 113 -19.21 -2.73 7.43
C GLU A 113 -18.16 -3.10 6.38
N LYS A 114 -17.88 -4.41 6.22
CA LYS A 114 -16.95 -4.93 5.22
C LYS A 114 -17.42 -4.64 3.80
N TYR A 115 -18.71 -4.79 3.52
CA TYR A 115 -19.25 -4.52 2.18
C TYR A 115 -19.40 -3.03 1.89
N GLU A 116 -19.70 -2.21 2.90
CA GLU A 116 -19.68 -0.75 2.78
C GLU A 116 -18.27 -0.23 2.47
N GLN A 117 -17.26 -0.72 3.19
CA GLN A 117 -15.87 -0.38 2.93
C GLN A 117 -15.45 -0.78 1.50
N ARG A 118 -15.86 -1.95 1.03
CA ARG A 118 -15.62 -2.37 -0.36
C ARG A 118 -16.22 -1.41 -1.38
N ARG A 119 -17.45 -0.94 -1.17
CA ARG A 119 -18.08 0.07 -2.03
C ARG A 119 -17.37 1.42 -1.98
N GLN A 120 -16.82 1.76 -0.82
CA GLN A 120 -16.00 2.97 -0.68
C GLN A 120 -14.66 2.84 -1.39
N TRP A 121 -14.11 1.64 -1.59
CA TRP A 121 -12.80 1.45 -2.18
C TRP A 121 -12.80 1.03 -3.65
N TYR A 122 -13.73 0.19 -4.08
CA TYR A 122 -13.78 -0.41 -5.41
C TYR A 122 -14.98 0.11 -6.18
N LYS A 123 -14.72 0.79 -7.30
CA LYS A 123 -15.77 1.37 -8.14
C LYS A 123 -16.39 0.34 -9.06
N ARG A 124 -15.56 -0.45 -9.75
CA ARG A 124 -15.98 -1.52 -10.67
C ARG A 124 -14.83 -2.48 -10.93
N VAL A 125 -15.16 -3.69 -11.34
CA VAL A 125 -14.19 -4.69 -11.82
C VAL A 125 -14.53 -5.04 -13.26
N VAL A 126 -13.51 -5.06 -14.13
CA VAL A 126 -13.62 -5.49 -15.54
C VAL A 126 -12.72 -6.70 -15.71
N THR A 127 -13.27 -7.82 -16.19
CA THR A 127 -12.47 -9.04 -16.41
C THR A 127 -12.35 -9.32 -17.90
N GLY A 128 -11.23 -9.95 -18.30
CA GLY A 128 -11.05 -10.37 -19.69
C GLY A 128 -12.18 -11.28 -20.22
N PRO A 129 -12.64 -12.29 -19.45
CA PRO A 129 -13.78 -13.11 -19.83
C PRO A 129 -15.07 -12.32 -20.04
N ASP A 130 -15.41 -11.37 -19.16
CA ASP A 130 -16.63 -10.57 -19.31
C ASP A 130 -16.59 -9.70 -20.58
N VAL A 131 -15.43 -9.09 -20.89
CA VAL A 131 -15.26 -8.29 -22.12
C VAL A 131 -15.27 -9.17 -23.35
N LEU A 132 -14.71 -10.38 -23.27
CA LEU A 132 -14.72 -11.35 -24.35
C LEU A 132 -16.16 -11.81 -24.66
N GLU A 133 -16.95 -12.10 -23.63
CA GLU A 133 -18.37 -12.45 -23.75
C GLU A 133 -19.16 -11.32 -24.44
N GLN A 134 -18.99 -10.07 -23.98
CA GLN A 134 -19.63 -8.90 -24.59
C GLN A 134 -19.26 -8.71 -26.06
N LEU A 135 -17.98 -8.89 -26.42
CA LEU A 135 -17.56 -8.80 -27.82
C LEU A 135 -18.13 -9.94 -28.67
N THR A 136 -18.25 -11.14 -28.09
CA THR A 136 -18.77 -12.31 -28.82
C THR A 136 -20.25 -12.19 -29.21
N GLU A 137 -20.99 -11.26 -28.61
CA GLU A 137 -22.36 -10.94 -29.04
C GLU A 137 -22.41 -10.31 -30.44
N VAL A 138 -21.34 -9.62 -30.85
CA VAL A 138 -21.28 -8.84 -32.09
C VAL A 138 -20.33 -9.44 -33.12
N ILE A 139 -19.25 -10.09 -32.66
CA ILE A 139 -18.19 -10.65 -33.51
C ILE A 139 -17.89 -12.11 -33.13
N SER A 140 -17.27 -12.87 -34.04
CA SER A 140 -16.88 -14.25 -33.74
C SER A 140 -15.87 -14.33 -32.59
N TYR A 141 -15.91 -15.42 -31.81
CA TYR A 141 -14.99 -15.66 -30.69
C TYR A 141 -13.51 -15.52 -31.07
N GLY A 142 -13.09 -16.06 -32.22
CA GLY A 142 -11.70 -15.97 -32.67
C GLY A 142 -11.25 -14.53 -32.94
N GLU A 143 -12.12 -13.71 -33.52
CA GLU A 143 -11.84 -12.28 -33.75
C GLU A 143 -11.83 -11.49 -32.43
N ALA A 144 -12.74 -11.81 -31.50
CA ALA A 144 -12.76 -11.18 -30.18
C ALA A 144 -11.49 -11.47 -29.39
N VAL A 145 -11.02 -12.73 -29.37
CA VAL A 145 -9.74 -13.11 -28.76
C VAL A 145 -8.58 -12.34 -29.40
N LYS A 146 -8.54 -12.28 -30.74
CA LYS A 146 -7.46 -11.57 -31.45
C LYS A 146 -7.42 -10.07 -31.11
N ARG A 147 -8.58 -9.42 -30.91
CA ARG A 147 -8.66 -8.01 -30.50
C ARG A 147 -8.24 -7.76 -29.06
N LEU A 148 -8.48 -8.72 -28.18
CA LEU A 148 -8.11 -8.61 -26.76
C LEU A 148 -6.71 -9.15 -26.46
N GLU A 149 -6.07 -9.82 -27.42
CA GLU A 149 -4.70 -10.33 -27.31
C GLU A 149 -3.72 -9.18 -27.06
N GLY A 150 -2.90 -9.33 -26.02
CA GLY A 150 -1.94 -8.30 -25.58
C GLY A 150 -2.54 -7.25 -24.62
N ALA A 151 -3.85 -7.28 -24.37
CA ALA A 151 -4.50 -6.42 -23.39
C ALA A 151 -5.10 -7.23 -22.23
N LEU A 152 -6.27 -7.85 -22.44
CA LEU A 152 -6.98 -8.64 -21.43
C LEU A 152 -6.79 -10.15 -21.60
N VAL A 153 -6.26 -10.55 -22.76
CA VAL A 153 -5.99 -11.94 -23.11
C VAL A 153 -4.50 -12.06 -23.44
N GLY A 154 -3.83 -13.01 -22.81
CA GLY A 154 -2.42 -13.28 -23.05
C GLY A 154 -2.15 -13.94 -24.40
N PRO A 155 -0.87 -14.08 -24.78
CA PRO A 155 -0.46 -14.75 -26.01
C PRO A 155 -0.92 -16.21 -26.04
N LEU A 156 -1.00 -16.80 -27.24
CA LEU A 156 -1.42 -18.18 -27.41
C LEU A 156 -0.38 -19.11 -26.74
N PRO A 157 -0.75 -19.89 -25.71
CA PRO A 157 0.17 -20.83 -25.11
C PRO A 157 0.50 -21.94 -26.11
N ARG A 158 1.78 -22.32 -26.12
CA ARG A 158 2.32 -23.39 -26.95
C ARG A 158 3.00 -24.43 -26.07
N ASP A 159 2.93 -25.68 -26.47
CA ASP A 159 3.69 -26.75 -25.82
C ASP A 159 5.19 -26.69 -26.20
N GLU A 160 5.98 -27.62 -25.65
CA GLU A 160 7.42 -27.72 -25.92
C GLU A 160 7.73 -28.02 -27.40
N GLN A 161 6.75 -28.55 -28.14
CA GLN A 161 6.81 -28.89 -29.54
C GLN A 161 6.36 -27.73 -30.46
N GLY A 162 5.80 -26.66 -29.88
CA GLY A 162 5.32 -25.48 -30.58
C GLY A 162 3.85 -25.53 -31.02
N GLU A 163 3.13 -26.59 -30.67
CA GLU A 163 1.71 -26.75 -30.98
C GLU A 163 0.85 -25.91 -30.05
N SER A 164 -0.28 -25.43 -30.57
CA SER A 164 -1.19 -24.55 -29.83
C SER A 164 -1.97 -25.32 -28.77
N LEU A 165 -1.86 -24.90 -27.51
CA LEU A 165 -2.66 -25.42 -26.39
C LEU A 165 -4.10 -24.87 -26.37
N GLY A 166 -4.43 -23.98 -27.31
CA GLY A 166 -5.77 -23.46 -27.54
C GLY A 166 -6.11 -22.21 -26.73
N ASN A 167 -7.19 -21.54 -27.13
CA ASN A 167 -7.58 -20.25 -26.54
C ASN A 167 -8.00 -20.35 -25.08
N GLN A 168 -8.51 -21.50 -24.63
CA GLN A 168 -8.95 -21.69 -23.24
C GLN A 168 -7.80 -21.64 -22.23
N GLN A 169 -6.58 -22.01 -22.65
CA GLN A 169 -5.40 -21.95 -21.78
C GLN A 169 -4.72 -20.57 -21.77
N ARG A 170 -5.19 -19.62 -22.60
CA ARG A 170 -4.65 -18.26 -22.58
C ARG A 170 -4.89 -17.63 -21.22
N ILE A 171 -3.83 -17.04 -20.68
CA ILE A 171 -3.90 -16.29 -19.43
C ILE A 171 -4.81 -15.08 -19.61
N THR A 172 -5.46 -14.66 -18.53
CA THR A 172 -6.31 -13.47 -18.50
C THR A 172 -6.13 -12.71 -17.19
N CYS A 173 -6.84 -11.60 -17.02
CA CYS A 173 -6.72 -10.74 -15.85
C CYS A 173 -8.05 -10.05 -15.51
N GLY A 174 -8.11 -9.53 -14.28
CA GLY A 174 -9.12 -8.57 -13.84
C GLY A 174 -8.50 -7.20 -13.63
N ILE A 175 -9.21 -6.15 -14.03
CA ILE A 175 -8.91 -4.75 -13.77
C ILE A 175 -9.88 -4.24 -12.71
N ILE A 176 -9.36 -3.91 -11.54
CA ILE A 176 -10.12 -3.35 -10.41
C ILE A 176 -9.90 -1.84 -10.42
N TYR A 177 -10.96 -1.08 -10.67
CA TYR A 177 -10.93 0.38 -10.59
C TYR A 177 -11.18 0.83 -9.16
N LEU A 178 -10.28 1.64 -8.64
CA LEU A 178 -10.34 2.22 -7.31
C LEU A 178 -11.14 3.53 -7.33
N THR A 179 -11.80 3.82 -6.22
CA THR A 179 -12.44 5.11 -5.99
C THR A 179 -11.40 6.19 -5.63
N THR A 180 -11.84 7.44 -5.61
CA THR A 180 -11.04 8.55 -5.07
C THR A 180 -10.79 8.41 -3.57
N GLU A 181 -11.71 7.81 -2.81
CA GLU A 181 -11.51 7.58 -1.37
C GLU A 181 -10.44 6.52 -1.10
N ALA A 182 -10.40 5.43 -1.89
CA ALA A 182 -9.33 4.44 -1.80
C ALA A 182 -7.94 5.03 -2.08
N THR A 183 -7.86 6.08 -2.90
CA THR A 183 -6.58 6.66 -3.36
C THR A 183 -6.25 7.99 -2.69
N ARG A 184 -7.02 8.38 -1.67
CA ARG A 184 -6.86 9.64 -0.93
C ARG A 184 -5.49 9.77 -0.28
N ASP A 185 -5.01 8.71 0.35
CA ASP A 185 -3.73 8.64 1.04
C ASP A 185 -3.10 7.25 0.92
N ASN A 186 -1.79 7.16 1.11
CA ASN A 186 -1.05 5.91 0.88
C ASN A 186 -1.45 4.81 1.87
N LYS A 187 -1.89 5.14 3.08
CA LYS A 187 -2.32 4.14 4.07
C LYS A 187 -3.65 3.51 3.66
N THR A 188 -4.62 4.33 3.26
CA THR A 188 -5.91 3.85 2.75
C THR A 188 -5.74 3.07 1.45
N MET A 189 -4.88 3.56 0.56
CA MET A 189 -4.57 2.87 -0.70
C MET A 189 -3.89 1.52 -0.45
N ARG A 190 -2.93 1.45 0.47
CA ARG A 190 -2.27 0.20 0.89
C ARG A 190 -3.32 -0.79 1.43
N ALA A 191 -4.21 -0.33 2.30
CA ALA A 191 -5.28 -1.16 2.84
C ALA A 191 -6.27 -1.66 1.76
N ALA A 192 -6.58 -0.83 0.75
CA ALA A 192 -7.41 -1.24 -0.37
C ALA A 192 -6.72 -2.30 -1.24
N ILE A 193 -5.44 -2.12 -1.61
CA ILE A 193 -4.72 -3.12 -2.42
C ILE A 193 -4.50 -4.44 -1.66
N GLU A 194 -4.11 -4.37 -0.37
CA GLU A 194 -4.05 -5.56 0.49
C GLU A 194 -5.43 -6.23 0.64
N GLY A 195 -6.49 -5.42 0.66
CA GLY A 195 -7.88 -5.87 0.63
C GLY A 195 -8.19 -6.75 -0.58
N ILE A 196 -7.73 -6.38 -1.78
CA ILE A 196 -7.90 -7.19 -3.00
C ILE A 196 -7.28 -8.58 -2.80
N ARG A 197 -6.01 -8.62 -2.34
CA ARG A 197 -5.31 -9.88 -2.08
C ARG A 197 -6.01 -10.71 -1.01
N LYS A 198 -6.49 -10.07 0.06
CA LYS A 198 -7.20 -10.74 1.14
C LYS A 198 -8.50 -11.39 0.65
N VAL A 199 -9.28 -10.69 -0.18
CA VAL A 199 -10.49 -11.27 -0.78
C VAL A 199 -10.14 -12.44 -1.71
N ALA A 200 -9.11 -12.31 -2.53
CA ALA A 200 -8.66 -13.37 -3.41
C ALA A 200 -8.27 -14.66 -2.64
N VAL A 201 -7.55 -14.53 -1.54
CA VAL A 201 -7.11 -15.67 -0.71
C VAL A 201 -8.27 -16.21 0.14
N ASP A 202 -8.89 -15.36 0.95
CA ASP A 202 -9.83 -15.80 2.00
C ASP A 202 -11.20 -16.21 1.44
N GLU A 203 -11.66 -15.56 0.37
CA GLU A 203 -13.02 -15.75 -0.18
C GLU A 203 -13.06 -16.46 -1.53
N CYS A 204 -11.97 -16.45 -2.30
CA CYS A 204 -11.90 -17.08 -3.62
C CYS A 204 -10.94 -18.27 -3.68
N ALA A 205 -10.30 -18.63 -2.55
CA ALA A 205 -9.35 -19.73 -2.46
C ALA A 205 -8.29 -19.70 -3.56
N ILE A 206 -7.75 -18.51 -3.84
CA ILE A 206 -6.61 -18.31 -4.73
C ILE A 206 -5.34 -18.39 -3.87
N ALA A 207 -4.37 -19.20 -4.29
CA ALA A 207 -3.11 -19.35 -3.57
C ALA A 207 -2.36 -18.00 -3.56
N GLY A 208 -2.04 -17.48 -2.37
CA GLY A 208 -1.55 -16.12 -2.23
C GLY A 208 -0.19 -15.86 -2.90
N ASP A 209 0.66 -16.88 -2.97
CA ASP A 209 1.97 -16.88 -3.63
C ASP A 209 1.88 -16.91 -5.16
N ALA A 210 0.78 -17.44 -5.70
CA ALA A 210 0.50 -17.44 -7.14
C ALA A 210 -0.11 -16.13 -7.63
N ILE A 211 -0.52 -15.21 -6.74
CA ILE A 211 -1.17 -13.94 -7.12
C ILE A 211 -0.14 -12.94 -7.65
N HIS A 212 -0.40 -12.44 -8.85
CA HIS A 212 0.34 -11.35 -9.47
C HIS A 212 -0.56 -10.12 -9.57
N MET A 213 -0.12 -9.00 -9.01
CA MET A 213 -0.82 -7.72 -9.11
C MET A 213 0.09 -6.67 -9.72
N GLY A 214 -0.49 -5.72 -10.44
CA GLY A 214 0.23 -4.58 -11.01
C GLY A 214 -0.66 -3.37 -11.21
N GLY A 215 -0.08 -2.32 -11.78
CA GLY A 215 -0.76 -1.05 -12.03
C GLY A 215 -0.28 0.04 -11.06
N PRO A 216 -0.50 1.33 -11.39
CA PRO A 216 0.16 2.44 -10.71
C PRO A 216 0.01 2.44 -9.17
N PRO A 217 -1.18 2.18 -8.60
CA PRO A 217 -1.34 2.08 -7.14
C PRO A 217 -0.53 0.93 -6.53
N VAL A 218 -0.53 -0.24 -7.17
CA VAL A 218 0.17 -1.45 -6.68
C VAL A 218 1.68 -1.22 -6.70
N ASP A 219 2.19 -0.61 -7.77
CA ASP A 219 3.61 -0.31 -7.92
C ASP A 219 4.06 0.72 -6.87
N ASN A 220 3.30 1.80 -6.69
CA ASN A 220 3.57 2.83 -5.67
C ASN A 220 3.63 2.22 -4.26
N ILE A 221 2.68 1.35 -3.90
CA ILE A 221 2.65 0.71 -2.57
C ILE A 221 3.82 -0.25 -2.39
N THR A 222 4.14 -1.04 -3.41
CA THR A 222 5.27 -1.98 -3.37
C THR A 222 6.58 -1.23 -3.13
N ILE A 223 6.78 -0.10 -3.83
CA ILE A 223 7.94 0.76 -3.65
C ILE A 223 7.98 1.33 -2.22
N ASP A 224 6.86 1.81 -1.69
CA ASP A 224 6.78 2.33 -0.32
C ASP A 224 7.15 1.26 0.71
N ILE A 225 6.62 0.04 0.58
CA ILE A 225 6.87 -1.07 1.52
C ILE A 225 8.35 -1.49 1.51
N GLU A 226 8.91 -1.73 0.32
CA GLU A 226 10.31 -2.13 0.22
C GLU A 226 11.28 -0.99 0.60
N GLY A 227 10.87 0.26 0.36
CA GLY A 227 11.54 1.46 0.85
C GLY A 227 11.56 1.52 2.38
N GLU A 228 10.40 1.37 3.03
CA GLU A 228 10.26 1.36 4.49
C GLU A 228 11.10 0.24 5.13
N LYS A 229 11.00 -0.98 4.59
CA LYS A 229 11.74 -2.16 5.08
C LYS A 229 13.25 -1.96 4.97
N THR A 230 13.72 -1.43 3.84
CA THR A 230 15.14 -1.14 3.63
C THR A 230 15.61 -0.03 4.57
N LEU A 231 14.83 1.03 4.72
CA LEU A 231 15.14 2.15 5.61
C LEU A 231 15.27 1.66 7.06
N ILE A 232 14.32 0.88 7.57
CA ILE A 232 14.39 0.32 8.93
C ILE A 232 15.62 -0.57 9.11
N ARG A 233 15.92 -1.43 8.13
CA ARG A 233 17.09 -2.33 8.18
C ARG A 233 18.40 -1.54 8.20
N LEU A 234 18.55 -0.54 7.33
CA LEU A 234 19.77 0.27 7.27
C LEU A 234 19.91 1.19 8.49
N ALA A 235 18.81 1.81 8.94
CA ALA A 235 18.82 2.68 10.13
C ALA A 235 19.19 1.90 11.40
N SER A 236 18.71 0.67 11.56
CA SER A 236 19.09 -0.18 12.70
C SER A 236 20.57 -0.60 12.66
N LEU A 237 21.08 -1.02 11.51
CA LEU A 237 22.50 -1.35 11.34
C LEU A 237 23.40 -0.13 11.56
N ALA A 238 23.05 1.01 10.97
CA ALA A 238 23.77 2.27 11.17
C ALA A 238 23.74 2.72 12.63
N GLY A 239 22.59 2.55 13.31
CA GLY A 239 22.46 2.81 14.74
C GLY A 239 23.42 1.97 15.58
N ILE A 240 23.52 0.67 15.32
CA ILE A 240 24.44 -0.24 16.04
C ILE A 240 25.90 0.20 15.81
N VAL A 241 26.28 0.44 14.56
CA VAL A 241 27.64 0.89 14.22
C VAL A 241 27.95 2.24 14.88
N GLY A 242 27.02 3.20 14.80
CA GLY A 242 27.17 4.53 15.38
C GLY A 242 27.33 4.50 16.90
N VAL A 243 26.51 3.70 17.61
CA VAL A 243 26.63 3.51 19.07
C VAL A 243 27.97 2.85 19.41
N SER A 244 28.37 1.82 18.67
CA SER A 244 29.61 1.08 18.91
C SER A 244 30.85 1.95 18.73
N LEU A 245 30.91 2.72 17.64
CA LEU A 245 32.01 3.66 17.38
C LEU A 245 32.03 4.81 18.40
N SER A 246 30.87 5.36 18.74
CA SER A 246 30.76 6.42 19.74
C SER A 246 31.25 5.94 21.12
N TYR A 247 30.86 4.73 21.52
CA TYR A 247 31.35 4.11 22.75
C TYR A 247 32.87 3.90 22.72
N TRP A 248 33.41 3.43 21.59
CA TRP A 248 34.84 3.24 21.45
C TRP A 248 35.62 4.57 21.56
N CYS A 249 35.14 5.63 20.92
CA CYS A 249 35.78 6.94 20.97
C CYS A 249 35.75 7.57 22.37
N PHE A 250 34.59 7.56 23.05
CA PHE A 250 34.43 8.23 24.34
C PHE A 250 34.83 7.37 25.53
N ARG A 251 34.84 6.04 25.38
CA ARG A 251 35.02 5.06 26.47
C ARG A 251 34.12 5.32 27.68
N SER A 252 33.00 6.01 27.46
CA SER A 252 32.11 6.50 28.51
C SER A 252 30.66 6.32 28.08
N PHE A 253 29.93 5.52 28.85
CA PHE A 253 28.52 5.25 28.60
C PHE A 253 27.68 6.54 28.69
N LYS A 254 28.05 7.45 29.61
CA LYS A 254 27.34 8.72 29.82
C LYS A 254 27.48 9.67 28.63
N LEU A 255 28.67 9.78 28.04
CA LEU A 255 28.87 10.64 26.87
C LEU A 255 28.20 10.04 25.63
N THR A 256 28.34 8.73 25.44
CA THR A 256 27.71 8.00 24.33
C THR A 256 26.19 8.12 24.36
N SER A 257 25.56 7.98 25.53
CA SER A 257 24.11 8.09 25.66
C SER A 257 23.60 9.49 25.39
N ILE A 258 24.32 10.54 25.81
CA ILE A 258 23.97 11.94 25.51
C ILE A 258 24.00 12.19 24.00
N VAL A 259 25.12 11.82 23.34
CA VAL A 259 25.28 12.04 21.89
C VAL A 259 24.20 11.30 21.10
N PHE A 260 23.94 10.04 21.45
CA PHE A 260 22.95 9.24 20.75
C PHE A 260 21.52 9.74 21.01
N ALA A 261 21.19 10.10 22.25
CA ALA A 261 19.87 10.66 22.58
C ALA A 261 19.60 11.95 21.80
N VAL A 262 20.58 12.85 21.71
CA VAL A 262 20.45 14.08 20.90
C VAL A 262 20.26 13.73 19.44
N GLY A 263 21.04 12.81 18.88
CA GLY A 263 20.90 12.37 17.48
C GLY A 263 19.52 11.80 17.16
N VAL A 264 18.99 10.94 18.02
CA VAL A 264 17.65 10.34 17.84
C VAL A 264 16.55 11.41 17.98
N ILE A 265 16.68 12.33 18.93
CA ILE A 265 15.73 13.45 19.08
C ILE A 265 15.74 14.34 17.84
N SER A 266 16.93 14.69 17.32
CA SER A 266 17.06 15.51 16.11
C SER A 266 16.51 14.83 14.85
N ALA A 267 16.60 13.50 14.75
CA ALA A 267 16.05 12.76 13.61
C ALA A 267 14.52 12.57 13.70
N GLY A 268 13.95 12.63 14.91
CA GLY A 268 12.51 12.44 15.14
C GLY A 268 11.69 13.73 15.17
N MET A 269 12.34 14.89 15.13
CA MET A 269 11.72 16.23 15.01
C MET A 269 11.68 16.68 13.55
#